data_AF-A0A357KKS7-F1
#
_entry.id   AF-A0A357KKS7-F1
#
_cell.length_a   1.000
_cell.length_b   1.000
_cell.length_c   1.000
_cell.angle_alpha   90.00
_cell.angle_beta   90.00
_cell.angle_gamma   90.00
#
_symmetry.space_group_name_H-M   'P 1'
#
loop_
_entity.id
_entity.type
_entity.pdbx_description
1 polymer ?
#
loop_
_entity_poly.entity_id
_entity_poly.type
_entity_poly.pdbx_seq_one_letter_code
_entity_poly.pdbx_strand_id
1 'polypeptide(L)'
;MRQIPLKVQQIVQTHATLIVGVVQAAQSGSVSPELENGLKVSAENGWIALVQAIRQIISGNRSSELVASLDEEDGIIASAILRGLQDPASLPDPNAKPDGTMAAPGLAVLIHGARSGQTDALQMLAGMTEQMVAGGGDMAQLGGSMKRLVDGERDMEKLSRGMGALGQSLLTSIIDELAKLDLQ
;
A
#
# COMPACT_ATOMS: atom_id res chain seq x y z
N MET A 1 -9.60 9.38 16.41
CA MET A 1 -8.46 8.83 15.64
C MET A 1 -8.37 9.61 14.34
N ARG A 2 -7.27 10.32 14.05
CA ARG A 2 -7.09 10.96 12.73
C ARG A 2 -6.79 9.86 11.73
N GLN A 3 -7.75 9.54 10.86
CA GLN A 3 -7.52 8.62 9.75
C GLN A 3 -6.48 9.25 8.82
N ILE A 4 -5.32 8.61 8.72
CA ILE A 4 -4.31 8.98 7.72
C ILE A 4 -4.90 8.65 6.35
N PRO A 5 -4.86 9.55 5.35
CA PRO A 5 -5.40 9.26 4.02
C PRO A 5 -4.81 7.97 3.44
N LEU A 6 -5.64 7.18 2.73
CA LEU A 6 -5.28 5.85 2.22
C LEU A 6 -3.96 5.85 1.42
N LYS A 7 -3.80 6.85 0.54
CA LYS A 7 -2.59 7.05 -0.28
C LYS A 7 -1.33 7.19 0.58
N VAL A 8 -1.42 7.92 1.69
CA VAL A 8 -0.29 8.14 2.61
C VAL A 8 0.09 6.83 3.30
N GLN A 9 -0.90 6.03 3.73
CA GLN A 9 -0.62 4.73 4.35
C GLN A 9 0.06 3.77 3.38
N GLN A 10 -0.38 3.72 2.12
CA GLN A 10 0.21 2.89 1.07
C GLN A 10 1.67 3.27 0.77
N ILE A 11 1.96 4.57 0.65
CA ILE A 11 3.33 5.05 0.41
C ILE A 11 4.23 4.68 1.59
N VAL A 12 3.78 4.94 2.82
CA VAL A 12 4.53 4.62 4.04
C VAL A 12 4.79 3.11 4.16
N GLN A 13 3.79 2.27 3.87
CA GLN A 13 3.94 0.82 3.96
C GLN A 13 4.86 0.27 2.85
N THR A 14 4.74 0.79 1.62
CA THR A 14 5.62 0.41 0.49
C THR A 14 7.10 0.69 0.81
N HIS A 15 7.35 1.79 1.53
CA HIS A 15 8.70 2.23 1.89
C HIS A 15 9.08 1.87 3.33
N ALA A 16 8.36 0.95 3.99
CA ALA A 16 8.54 0.65 5.41
C ALA A 16 9.98 0.22 5.77
N THR A 17 10.61 -0.63 4.93
CA THR A 17 12.00 -1.06 5.13
C THR A 17 12.97 0.12 5.12
N LEU A 18 12.81 1.06 4.20
CA LEU A 18 13.63 2.27 4.12
C LEU A 18 13.40 3.14 5.36
N ILE A 19 12.13 3.41 5.71
CA ILE A 19 11.77 4.27 6.84
C ILE A 19 12.37 3.73 8.14
N VAL A 20 12.17 2.46 8.44
CA VAL A 20 12.71 1.82 9.65
C VAL A 20 14.24 1.82 9.66
N GLY A 21 14.87 1.48 8.53
CA GLY A 21 16.33 1.48 8.41
C GLY A 21 16.94 2.86 8.68
N VAL A 22 16.34 3.93 8.15
CA VAL A 22 16.80 5.31 8.38
C VAL A 22 16.62 5.72 9.84
N VAL A 23 15.49 5.39 10.46
CA VAL A 23 15.27 5.71 11.89
C VAL A 23 16.29 5.01 12.78
N GLN A 24 16.57 3.72 12.51
CA GLN A 24 17.62 2.97 13.22
C GLN A 24 19.01 3.58 13.01
N ALA A 25 19.36 3.98 11.79
CA ALA A 25 20.64 4.61 11.49
C ALA A 25 20.80 5.97 12.20
N ALA A 26 19.73 6.78 12.22
CA ALA A 26 19.72 8.06 12.92
C ALA A 26 19.80 7.92 14.46
N GLN A 27 19.25 6.85 15.03
CA GLN A 27 19.33 6.56 16.47
C GLN A 27 20.70 5.99 16.89
N SER A 28 21.27 5.13 16.06
CA SER A 28 22.58 4.50 16.31
C SER A 28 23.77 5.37 15.90
N GLY A 29 23.54 6.44 15.12
CA GLY A 29 24.58 7.29 14.55
C GLY A 29 25.45 6.58 13.52
N SER A 30 25.02 5.42 13.01
CA SER A 30 25.78 4.58 12.09
C SER A 30 24.87 4.11 10.95
N VAL A 31 25.35 4.23 9.72
CA VAL A 31 24.63 3.76 8.52
C VAL A 31 25.13 2.35 8.18
N SER A 32 24.23 1.38 8.09
CA SER A 32 24.61 0.03 7.68
C SER A 32 25.04 0.02 6.21
N PRO A 33 25.95 -0.91 5.79
CA PRO A 33 26.34 -1.02 4.39
C PRO A 33 25.16 -1.28 3.44
N GLU A 34 24.14 -2.00 3.91
CA GLU A 34 22.92 -2.29 3.16
C GLU A 34 22.09 -1.04 2.92
N LEU A 35 21.90 -0.21 3.96
CA LEU A 35 21.20 1.06 3.83
C LEU A 35 21.97 2.03 2.93
N GLU A 36 23.28 2.12 3.08
CA GLU A 36 24.12 2.98 2.24
C GLU A 36 24.04 2.57 0.76
N ASN A 37 24.09 1.27 0.47
CA ASN A 37 23.91 0.78 -0.90
C ASN A 37 22.49 1.08 -1.43
N GLY A 38 21.45 0.89 -0.62
CA GLY A 38 20.07 1.23 -0.97
C GLY A 38 19.89 2.72 -1.29
N LEU A 39 20.48 3.62 -0.48
CA LEU A 39 20.46 5.06 -0.72
C LEU A 39 21.19 5.44 -2.00
N LYS A 40 22.32 4.78 -2.30
CA LYS A 40 23.07 5.01 -3.54
C LYS A 40 22.24 4.62 -4.76
N VAL A 41 21.65 3.42 -4.76
CA VAL A 41 20.78 2.96 -5.85
C VAL A 41 19.55 3.85 -6.00
N SER A 42 18.95 4.31 -4.91
CA SER A 42 17.80 5.22 -4.94
C SER A 42 18.16 6.56 -5.60
N ALA A 43 19.32 7.13 -5.26
CA ALA A 43 19.82 8.35 -5.90
C ALA A 43 20.08 8.17 -7.40
N GLU A 44 20.65 7.03 -7.81
CA GLU A 44 20.85 6.67 -9.22
C GLU A 44 19.52 6.55 -9.99
N ASN A 45 18.45 6.12 -9.31
CA ASN A 45 17.09 6.04 -9.86
C ASN A 45 16.30 7.37 -9.79
N GLY A 46 16.96 8.49 -9.46
CA GLY A 46 16.35 9.82 -9.50
C GLY A 46 15.83 10.35 -8.16
N TRP A 47 15.94 9.60 -7.06
CA TRP A 47 15.46 10.00 -5.73
C TRP A 47 16.49 10.86 -4.98
N ILE A 48 17.19 11.73 -5.70
CA ILE A 48 18.34 12.47 -5.17
C ILE A 48 17.91 13.41 -4.03
N ALA A 49 16.77 14.08 -4.18
CA ALA A 49 16.26 15.02 -3.18
C ALA A 49 15.91 14.30 -1.86
N LEU A 50 15.19 13.18 -1.91
CA LEU A 50 14.92 12.35 -0.74
C LEU A 50 16.20 11.86 -0.07
N VAL A 51 17.18 11.35 -0.83
CA VAL A 51 18.43 10.83 -0.27
C VAL A 51 19.21 11.94 0.46
N GLN A 52 19.23 13.16 -0.07
CA GLN A 52 19.83 14.30 0.61
C GLN A 52 19.11 14.63 1.92
N ALA A 53 17.77 14.65 1.91
CA ALA A 53 16.97 14.85 3.11
C ALA A 53 17.22 13.75 4.16
N ILE A 54 17.27 12.47 3.75
CA ILE A 54 17.58 11.33 4.62
C ILE A 54 18.96 11.49 5.26
N ARG A 55 20.00 11.87 4.50
CA ARG A 55 21.34 12.08 5.05
C ARG A 55 21.38 13.20 6.08
N GLN A 56 20.65 14.30 5.84
CA GLN A 56 20.47 15.38 6.82
C GLN A 56 19.73 14.91 8.08
N ILE A 57 18.73 14.04 7.94
CA ILE A 57 18.04 13.43 9.08
C ILE A 57 19.00 12.52 9.86
N ILE A 58 19.78 11.68 9.20
CA ILE A 58 20.75 10.82 9.89
C ILE A 58 21.81 11.66 10.64
N SER A 59 22.23 12.81 10.08
CA SER A 59 23.17 13.72 10.74
C SER A 59 22.60 14.56 11.89
N GLY A 60 21.28 14.47 12.15
CA GLY A 60 20.62 15.11 13.29
C GLY A 60 19.70 16.28 12.94
N ASN A 61 19.57 16.66 11.67
CA ASN A 61 18.63 17.70 11.27
C ASN A 61 17.17 17.18 11.35
N ARG A 62 16.28 17.94 11.99
CA ARG A 62 14.85 17.60 12.16
C ARG A 62 13.91 18.70 11.65
N SER A 63 14.44 19.67 10.89
CA SER A 63 13.65 20.81 10.41
C SER A 63 12.56 20.37 9.44
N SER A 64 11.38 20.97 9.58
CA SER A 64 10.25 20.78 8.65
C SER A 64 10.55 21.28 7.24
N GLU A 65 11.54 22.16 7.09
CA GLU A 65 12.03 22.64 5.78
C GLU A 65 12.57 21.52 4.90
N LEU A 66 13.11 20.44 5.50
CA LEU A 66 13.58 19.27 4.75
C LEU A 66 12.45 18.57 3.98
N VAL A 67 11.22 18.65 4.49
CA VAL A 67 10.03 18.06 3.86
C VAL A 67 9.43 19.01 2.82
N ALA A 68 9.48 20.32 3.08
CA ALA A 68 8.81 21.33 2.24
C ALA A 68 9.39 21.43 0.81
N SER A 69 10.65 21.02 0.61
CA SER A 69 11.31 21.02 -0.69
C SER A 69 11.14 19.73 -1.49
N LEU A 70 10.47 18.72 -0.92
CA LEU A 70 10.29 17.41 -1.52
C LEU A 70 8.97 17.35 -2.30
N ASP A 71 8.89 16.41 -3.25
CA ASP A 71 7.60 16.09 -3.86
C ASP A 71 6.66 15.40 -2.86
N GLU A 72 5.43 15.10 -3.29
CA GLU A 72 4.41 14.55 -2.40
C GLU A 72 4.83 13.21 -1.79
N GLU A 73 5.43 12.32 -2.58
CA GLU A 73 5.81 10.97 -2.15
C GLU A 73 7.03 11.01 -1.23
N ASP A 74 8.07 11.72 -1.65
CA ASP A 74 9.29 11.96 -0.87
C ASP A 74 8.96 12.65 0.46
N GLY A 75 8.06 13.63 0.42
CA GLY A 75 7.62 14.37 1.61
C GLY A 75 6.88 13.49 2.61
N ILE A 76 6.06 12.54 2.14
CA ILE A 76 5.39 11.54 2.97
C ILE A 76 6.42 10.62 3.66
N ILE A 77 7.41 10.13 2.91
CA ILE A 77 8.46 9.25 3.43
C ILE A 77 9.31 9.99 4.48
N ALA A 78 9.79 11.20 4.17
CA ALA A 78 10.58 12.01 5.09
C ALA A 78 9.78 12.37 6.37
N SER A 79 8.49 12.68 6.23
CA SER A 79 7.60 12.93 7.37
C SER A 79 7.43 11.68 8.24
N ALA A 80 7.29 10.50 7.64
CA ALA A 80 7.17 9.24 8.37
C ALA A 80 8.46 8.90 9.16
N ILE A 81 9.63 9.18 8.59
CA ILE A 81 10.92 9.03 9.27
C ILE A 81 11.00 9.97 10.48
N LEU A 82 10.71 11.27 10.29
CA LEU A 82 10.73 12.25 11.39
C LEU A 82 9.74 11.89 12.49
N ARG A 83 8.56 11.39 12.13
CA ARG A 83 7.57 10.92 13.08
C ARG A 83 8.05 9.68 13.83
N GLY A 84 8.64 8.70 13.14
CA GLY A 84 9.22 7.50 13.76
C GLY A 84 10.37 7.81 14.72
N LEU A 85 11.13 8.89 14.47
CA LEU A 85 12.16 9.38 15.39
C LEU A 85 11.59 10.01 16.65
N GLN A 86 10.42 10.65 16.57
CA GLN A 86 9.72 11.22 17.73
C GLN A 86 8.95 10.16 18.51
N ASP A 87 8.32 9.23 17.80
CA ASP A 87 7.49 8.16 18.35
C ASP A 87 7.79 6.85 17.61
N PRO A 88 8.66 5.99 18.17
CA PRO A 88 9.01 4.70 17.56
C PRO A 88 7.80 3.77 17.38
N ALA A 89 6.72 3.93 18.14
CA ALA A 89 5.50 3.14 17.98
C ALA A 89 4.70 3.53 16.72
N SER A 90 5.05 4.64 16.07
CA SER A 90 4.46 5.08 14.81
C SER A 90 5.12 4.51 13.56
N LEU A 91 6.20 3.73 13.72
CA LEU A 91 6.91 3.12 12.61
C LEU A 91 6.05 2.06 11.90
N PRO A 92 6.10 1.99 10.57
CA PRO A 92 5.45 0.90 9.83
C PRO A 92 6.19 -0.41 10.09
N ASP A 93 5.47 -1.53 9.99
CA ASP A 93 6.08 -2.86 10.04
C ASP A 93 6.61 -3.25 8.65
N PRO A 94 7.93 -3.40 8.46
CA PRO A 94 8.50 -3.79 7.16
C PRO A 94 8.09 -5.19 6.70
N ASN A 95 7.67 -6.05 7.63
CA ASN A 95 7.21 -7.40 7.34
C ASN A 95 5.69 -7.50 7.23
N ALA A 96 4.96 -6.39 7.46
CA ALA A 96 3.54 -6.38 7.21
C ALA A 96 3.31 -6.64 5.72
N LYS A 97 2.68 -7.78 5.45
CA LYS A 97 2.25 -8.13 4.09
C LYS A 97 1.34 -7.00 3.59
N PRO A 98 1.42 -6.63 2.30
CA PRO A 98 0.51 -5.66 1.72
C PRO A 98 -0.91 -6.04 2.11
N ASP A 99 -1.55 -5.18 2.90
CA ASP A 99 -2.89 -5.49 3.35
C ASP A 99 -3.83 -5.32 2.17
N GLY A 100 -4.28 -6.45 1.61
CA GLY A 100 -5.28 -6.47 0.56
C GLY A 100 -6.54 -5.70 0.94
N THR A 101 -6.83 -5.52 2.24
CA THR A 101 -7.97 -4.72 2.71
C THR A 101 -7.97 -3.29 2.16
N MET A 102 -6.79 -2.71 1.83
CA MET A 102 -6.71 -1.33 1.33
C MET A 102 -7.30 -1.15 -0.08
N ALA A 103 -7.30 -2.20 -0.91
CA ALA A 103 -7.90 -2.16 -2.24
C ALA A 103 -9.39 -2.55 -2.24
N ALA A 104 -9.86 -3.16 -1.15
CA ALA A 104 -11.19 -3.75 -1.07
C ALA A 104 -12.35 -2.75 -1.26
N PRO A 105 -12.35 -1.53 -0.68
CA PRO A 105 -13.45 -0.59 -0.87
C PRO A 105 -13.60 -0.16 -2.33
N GLY A 106 -12.49 0.14 -3.02
CA GLY A 106 -12.52 0.53 -4.43
C GLY A 106 -13.01 -0.59 -5.34
N LEU A 107 -12.55 -1.83 -5.10
CA LEU A 107 -13.01 -3.01 -5.82
C LEU A 107 -14.50 -3.29 -5.55
N ALA A 108 -14.96 -3.14 -4.30
CA ALA A 108 -16.36 -3.32 -3.94
C ALA A 108 -17.28 -2.33 -4.66
N VAL A 109 -16.89 -1.05 -4.74
CA VAL A 109 -17.63 -0.03 -5.51
C VAL A 109 -17.71 -0.40 -6.99
N LEU A 110 -16.62 -0.85 -7.60
CA LEU A 110 -16.60 -1.26 -9.00
C LEU A 110 -17.47 -2.50 -9.24
N ILE A 111 -17.39 -3.51 -8.38
CA ILE A 111 -18.21 -4.73 -8.46
C ILE A 111 -19.69 -4.40 -8.29
N HIS A 112 -20.05 -3.56 -7.32
CA HIS A 112 -21.43 -3.13 -7.09
C HIS A 112 -21.97 -2.28 -8.26
N GLY A 113 -21.16 -1.37 -8.80
CA GLY A 113 -21.50 -0.60 -9.99
C GLY A 113 -21.71 -1.49 -11.22
N ALA A 114 -20.81 -2.44 -11.45
CA ALA A 114 -20.92 -3.42 -12.53
C ALA A 114 -22.18 -4.29 -12.40
N ARG A 115 -22.49 -4.77 -11.19
CA ARG A 115 -23.73 -5.50 -10.88
C ARG A 115 -24.98 -4.67 -11.15
N SER A 116 -24.92 -3.37 -10.89
CA SER A 116 -26.01 -2.42 -11.12
C SER A 116 -26.12 -1.98 -12.59
N GLY A 117 -25.28 -2.51 -13.49
CA GLY A 117 -25.32 -2.22 -14.92
C GLY A 117 -24.55 -0.95 -15.34
N GLN A 118 -23.70 -0.40 -14.47
CA GLN A 118 -22.84 0.74 -14.83
C GLN A 118 -21.75 0.27 -15.79
N THR A 119 -21.83 0.70 -17.04
CA THR A 119 -20.93 0.27 -18.12
C THR A 119 -19.47 0.64 -17.85
N ASP A 120 -19.23 1.81 -17.27
CA ASP A 120 -17.87 2.28 -16.96
C ASP A 120 -17.22 1.42 -15.87
N ALA A 121 -17.99 1.06 -14.84
CA ALA A 121 -17.54 0.16 -13.78
C ALA A 121 -17.26 -1.25 -14.34
N LEU A 122 -18.10 -1.74 -15.25
CA LEU A 122 -17.92 -3.03 -15.91
C LEU A 122 -16.63 -3.07 -16.75
N GLN A 123 -16.36 -2.01 -17.52
CA GLN A 123 -15.16 -1.92 -18.35
C GLN A 123 -13.88 -1.82 -17.51
N MET A 124 -13.88 -0.98 -16.47
CA MET A 124 -12.76 -0.88 -15.54
C MET A 124 -12.50 -2.21 -14.83
N LEU A 125 -13.56 -2.86 -14.33
CA LEU A 125 -13.44 -4.14 -13.66
C LEU A 125 -12.93 -5.24 -14.60
N ALA A 126 -13.35 -5.27 -15.87
CA ALA A 126 -12.86 -6.22 -16.86
C ALA A 126 -11.36 -6.04 -17.13
N GLY A 127 -10.91 -4.81 -17.39
CA GLY A 127 -9.49 -4.52 -17.62
C GLY A 127 -8.61 -4.86 -16.41
N MET A 128 -9.08 -4.55 -15.19
CA MET A 128 -8.38 -4.95 -13.96
C MET A 128 -8.34 -6.47 -13.82
N THR A 129 -9.45 -7.16 -14.04
CA THR A 129 -9.54 -8.63 -13.96
C THR A 129 -8.55 -9.30 -14.91
N GLU A 130 -8.43 -8.81 -16.15
CA GLU A 130 -7.47 -9.33 -17.13
C GLU A 130 -6.03 -9.17 -16.65
N GLN A 131 -5.67 -8.00 -16.10
CA GLN A 131 -4.34 -7.78 -15.53
C GLN A 131 -4.06 -8.67 -14.32
N MET A 132 -5.07 -8.89 -13.47
CA MET A 132 -4.96 -9.75 -12.29
C MET A 132 -4.74 -11.22 -12.68
N VAL A 133 -5.45 -11.70 -13.70
CA VAL A 133 -5.25 -13.04 -14.26
C VAL A 133 -3.87 -13.19 -14.89
N ALA A 134 -3.41 -12.19 -15.64
CA ALA A 134 -2.08 -12.19 -16.25
C ALA A 134 -0.93 -12.19 -15.21
N GLY A 135 -1.14 -11.55 -14.05
CA GLY A 135 -0.16 -11.49 -12.96
C GLY A 135 0.07 -12.81 -12.21
N GLY A 136 -0.82 -13.80 -12.34
CA GLY A 136 -0.69 -15.10 -11.69
C GLY A 136 -0.93 -15.08 -10.17
N GLY A 137 -0.76 -16.25 -9.52
CA GLY A 137 -0.86 -16.40 -8.07
C GLY A 137 -2.24 -16.07 -7.49
N ASP A 138 -2.25 -15.47 -6.30
CA ASP A 138 -3.48 -15.12 -5.56
C ASP A 138 -4.38 -14.13 -6.32
N MET A 139 -3.78 -13.18 -7.06
CA MET A 139 -4.54 -12.19 -7.84
C MET A 139 -5.24 -12.82 -9.04
N ALA A 140 -4.64 -13.82 -9.68
CA ALA A 140 -5.29 -14.54 -10.76
C ALA A 140 -6.51 -15.34 -10.30
N GLN A 141 -6.42 -15.96 -9.11
CA GLN A 141 -7.57 -16.63 -8.50
C GLN A 141 -8.67 -15.63 -8.14
N LEU A 142 -8.30 -14.45 -7.64
CA LEU A 142 -9.25 -13.38 -7.31
C LEU A 142 -9.94 -12.85 -8.57
N GLY A 143 -9.18 -12.65 -9.65
CA GLY A 143 -9.71 -12.29 -10.97
C GLY A 143 -10.71 -13.33 -11.50
N GLY A 144 -10.41 -14.61 -11.36
CA GLY A 144 -11.32 -15.70 -11.73
C GLY A 144 -12.66 -15.70 -10.96
N SER A 145 -12.66 -15.16 -9.74
CA SER A 145 -13.85 -15.01 -8.90
C SER A 145 -14.67 -13.74 -9.18
N MET A 146 -14.15 -12.77 -9.95
CA MET A 146 -14.79 -11.46 -10.19
C MET A 146 -16.18 -11.55 -10.82
N LYS A 147 -16.34 -12.39 -11.84
CA LYS A 147 -17.65 -12.60 -12.48
C LYS A 147 -18.69 -13.04 -11.46
N ARG A 148 -18.32 -13.95 -10.56
CA ARG A 148 -19.22 -14.50 -9.53
C ARG A 148 -19.59 -13.45 -8.49
N LEU A 149 -18.64 -12.60 -8.10
CA LEU A 149 -18.89 -11.45 -7.21
C LEU A 149 -19.90 -10.47 -7.84
N VAL A 150 -19.75 -10.16 -9.14
CA VAL A 150 -20.69 -9.34 -9.91
C VAL A 150 -22.07 -10.00 -10.00
N ASP A 151 -22.11 -11.31 -10.25
CA ASP A 151 -23.35 -12.10 -10.30
C ASP A 151 -24.04 -12.24 -8.91
N GLY A 152 -23.41 -11.76 -7.83
CA GLY A 152 -23.99 -11.68 -6.48
C GLY A 152 -23.55 -12.80 -5.53
N GLU A 153 -22.59 -13.64 -5.91
CA GLU A 153 -22.02 -14.66 -5.02
C GLU A 153 -21.30 -13.99 -3.84
N ARG A 154 -21.53 -14.51 -2.62
CA ARG A 154 -20.87 -14.07 -1.38
C ARG A 154 -20.32 -15.23 -0.55
N ASP A 155 -20.40 -16.45 -1.08
CA ASP A 155 -19.90 -17.65 -0.41
C ASP A 155 -18.36 -17.70 -0.47
N MET A 156 -17.73 -17.48 0.68
CA MET A 156 -16.27 -17.47 0.83
C MET A 156 -15.63 -18.79 0.42
N GLU A 157 -16.22 -19.95 0.73
CA GLU A 157 -15.62 -21.24 0.39
C GLU A 157 -15.56 -21.44 -1.12
N LYS A 158 -16.61 -20.99 -1.80
CA LYS A 158 -16.64 -21.13 -3.26
C LYS A 158 -15.76 -20.09 -3.95
N LEU A 159 -15.66 -18.88 -3.41
CA LEU A 159 -14.92 -17.76 -4.03
C LEU A 159 -13.40 -17.80 -3.74
N SER A 160 -12.98 -18.41 -2.63
CA SER A 160 -11.57 -18.51 -2.22
C SER A 160 -10.85 -19.75 -2.76
N ARG A 161 -11.52 -20.57 -3.57
CA ARG A 161 -10.95 -21.84 -4.05
C ARG A 161 -9.67 -21.61 -4.84
N GLY A 162 -8.58 -22.27 -4.41
CA GLY A 162 -7.26 -22.17 -5.06
C GLY A 162 -6.45 -20.94 -4.69
N MET A 163 -6.99 -20.07 -3.84
CA MET A 163 -6.38 -18.82 -3.40
C MET A 163 -5.54 -19.03 -2.13
N GLY A 164 -4.35 -18.41 -2.08
CA GLY A 164 -3.53 -18.32 -0.89
C GLY A 164 -4.03 -17.28 0.11
N ALA A 165 -3.30 -17.13 1.22
CA ALA A 165 -3.74 -16.32 2.36
C ALA A 165 -3.96 -14.83 2.02
N LEU A 166 -3.18 -14.27 1.09
CA LEU A 166 -3.29 -12.85 0.74
C LEU A 166 -4.56 -12.60 -0.07
N GLY A 167 -4.83 -13.44 -1.07
CA GLY A 167 -6.07 -13.34 -1.82
C GLY A 167 -7.30 -13.56 -0.94
N GLN A 168 -7.26 -14.53 -0.02
CA GLN A 168 -8.39 -14.81 0.88
C GLN A 168 -8.72 -13.62 1.78
N SER A 169 -7.68 -12.95 2.31
CA SER A 169 -7.83 -11.74 3.11
C SER A 169 -8.47 -10.60 2.31
N LEU A 170 -8.00 -10.39 1.08
CA LEU A 170 -8.57 -9.39 0.17
C LEU A 170 -10.04 -9.70 -0.17
N LEU A 171 -10.33 -10.95 -0.53
CA LEU A 171 -11.69 -11.40 -0.87
C LEU A 171 -12.67 -11.19 0.29
N THR A 172 -12.24 -11.55 1.51
CA THR A 172 -13.03 -11.33 2.73
C THR A 172 -13.38 -9.85 2.88
N SER A 173 -12.37 -8.99 2.73
CA SER A 173 -12.54 -7.53 2.84
C SER A 173 -13.47 -6.97 1.76
N ILE A 174 -13.38 -7.47 0.53
CA ILE A 174 -14.28 -7.07 -0.57
C ILE A 174 -15.73 -7.43 -0.24
N ILE A 175 -15.97 -8.65 0.27
CA ILE A 175 -17.32 -9.10 0.64
C ILE A 175 -17.90 -8.24 1.76
N ASP A 176 -17.09 -7.90 2.77
CA ASP A 176 -17.51 -7.03 3.86
C ASP A 176 -17.88 -5.63 3.37
N GLU A 177 -17.10 -5.04 2.45
CA GLU A 177 -17.44 -3.74 1.85
C GLU A 177 -18.67 -3.82 0.94
N LEU A 178 -18.82 -4.90 0.15
CA LEU A 178 -20.02 -5.14 -0.66
C LEU A 178 -21.28 -5.26 0.20
N ALA A 179 -21.19 -5.91 1.36
CA ALA A 179 -22.32 -6.02 2.28
C ALA A 179 -22.77 -4.65 2.81
N LYS A 180 -21.84 -3.70 3.01
CA LYS A 180 -22.19 -2.32 3.41
C LYS A 180 -22.88 -1.57 2.28
N LEU A 181 -22.42 -1.73 1.04
CA LEU A 181 -23.00 -1.09 -0.15
C LEU A 181 -24.40 -1.65 -0.47
N ASP A 182 -24.61 -2.95 -0.30
CA ASP A 182 -25.91 -3.60 -0.53
C ASP A 182 -26.97 -3.19 0.53
N LEU A 183 -26.57 -2.54 1.64
CA LEU A 183 -27.46 -2.01 2.68
C LEU A 183 -27.86 -0.53 2.44
N GLN A 184 -27.32 0.12 1.41
CA GLN A 184 -27.61 1.51 1.05
C GLN A 184 -28.69 1.59 -0.04
#